data_AF-A0AAJ6CT56-F1
#
_entry.id   AF-A0AAJ6CT56-F1
#
_cell.length_a   1.000
_cell.length_b   1.000
_cell.length_c   1.000
_cell.angle_alpha   90.00
_cell.angle_beta   90.00
_cell.angle_gamma   90.00
#
_symmetry.space_group_name_H-M   'P 1'
#
loop_
_entity.id
_entity.type
_entity.pdbx_description
1 polymer ?
#
loop_
_entity_poly.entity_id
_entity_poly.type
_entity_poly.pdbx_seq_one_letter_code
_entity_poly.pdbx_strand_id
1 'polypeptide(L)'
;MAGPPRIAADYRCKECGKPLTVRRSKNRIIRFYCVDSACGAGYEYQNGVANLDINLFPKTSDHECPTCQEQGRTGYLIRHIGKDSKRPFWACNTQACPAIFPEIEDSATGSGKPNLEAKPLQTTSEHVCPRCKKGRLVIRESRDQSRSFWVCNQKKCDTFIDDAGGVPDLQQDTTGPRCPLCEAVGQDNYLKLKTIGDKSVYVCQGMDCGQKVEQVDGQPDSKFLSHLNDIGMKFKLAGTRSCTKCKKGVMRVNQGSKGPFLACNRYPKCKHTEEV
;
A
#
# COMPACT_ATOMS: atom_id res chain seq x y z
N MET A 1 -35.81 -0.07 -14.91
CA MET A 1 -34.48 -0.74 -14.78
C MET A 1 -34.57 -2.06 -15.51
N ALA A 2 -33.73 -2.32 -16.51
CA ALA A 2 -33.77 -3.60 -17.22
C ALA A 2 -33.34 -4.74 -16.28
N GLY A 3 -34.20 -5.76 -16.15
CA GLY A 3 -33.90 -6.99 -15.39
C GLY A 3 -32.68 -7.72 -15.94
N PRO A 4 -32.16 -8.73 -15.22
CA PRO A 4 -31.11 -9.58 -15.77
C PRO A 4 -31.56 -10.19 -17.12
N PRO A 5 -30.64 -10.35 -18.09
CA PRO A 5 -30.98 -10.92 -19.40
C PRO A 5 -31.65 -12.29 -19.23
N ARG A 6 -32.67 -12.59 -20.06
CA ARG A 6 -33.29 -13.91 -20.11
C ARG A 6 -32.22 -14.91 -20.57
N ILE A 7 -31.98 -15.90 -19.74
CA ILE A 7 -30.96 -16.93 -19.96
C ILE A 7 -31.61 -18.08 -20.73
N ALA A 8 -30.90 -18.66 -21.68
CA ALA A 8 -31.44 -19.65 -22.60
C ALA A 8 -31.50 -21.10 -22.05
N ALA A 9 -30.95 -21.37 -20.86
CA ALA A 9 -30.81 -22.74 -20.35
C ALA A 9 -30.97 -22.88 -18.82
N ASP A 10 -31.38 -24.08 -18.39
CA ASP A 10 -31.43 -24.53 -16.99
C ASP A 10 -30.05 -24.97 -16.50
N TYR A 11 -29.21 -24.01 -16.09
CA TYR A 11 -27.87 -24.32 -15.59
C TYR A 11 -27.91 -25.05 -14.24
N ARG A 12 -27.10 -26.10 -14.12
CA ARG A 12 -26.86 -26.82 -12.86
C ARG A 12 -25.48 -26.48 -12.29
N CYS A 13 -25.41 -26.38 -10.97
CA CYS A 13 -24.17 -26.15 -10.24
C CYS A 13 -23.22 -27.35 -10.39
N LYS A 14 -21.96 -27.10 -10.75
CA LYS A 14 -20.94 -28.16 -10.87
C LYS A 14 -20.59 -28.81 -9.53
N GLU A 15 -20.70 -28.07 -8.43
CA GLU A 15 -20.37 -28.59 -7.08
C GLU A 15 -21.43 -29.50 -6.47
N CYS A 16 -22.72 -29.30 -6.80
CA CYS A 16 -23.82 -29.99 -6.10
C CYS A 16 -25.02 -30.38 -6.97
N GLY A 17 -24.99 -30.12 -8.28
CA GLY A 17 -26.05 -30.45 -9.24
C GLY A 17 -27.34 -29.63 -9.13
N LYS A 18 -27.51 -28.81 -8.09
CA LYS A 18 -28.71 -27.96 -7.90
C LYS A 18 -28.76 -26.81 -8.91
N PRO A 19 -29.95 -26.26 -9.22
CA PRO A 19 -30.10 -25.18 -10.19
C PRO A 19 -29.25 -23.94 -9.86
N LEU A 20 -28.89 -23.17 -10.89
CA LEU A 20 -28.28 -21.85 -10.75
C LEU A 20 -29.32 -20.74 -10.95
N THR A 21 -29.16 -19.64 -10.22
CA THR A 21 -29.90 -18.40 -10.40
C THR A 21 -28.95 -17.29 -10.84
N VAL A 22 -29.37 -16.40 -11.74
CA VAL A 22 -28.55 -15.26 -12.16
C VAL A 22 -28.94 -14.01 -11.38
N ARG A 23 -27.94 -13.28 -10.90
CA ARG A 23 -28.15 -12.03 -10.16
C ARG A 23 -27.23 -10.95 -10.70
N ARG A 24 -27.75 -9.73 -10.75
CA ARG A 24 -26.98 -8.52 -11.09
C ARG A 24 -26.68 -7.74 -9.82
N SER A 25 -25.39 -7.51 -9.57
CA SER A 25 -24.94 -6.66 -8.45
C SER A 25 -25.19 -5.16 -8.73
N LYS A 26 -25.09 -4.34 -7.69
CA LYS A 26 -25.18 -2.87 -7.78
C LYS A 26 -24.17 -2.27 -8.78
N ASN A 27 -23.01 -2.91 -8.96
CA ASN A 27 -21.97 -2.49 -9.89
C ASN A 27 -22.18 -3.05 -11.32
N ARG A 28 -23.39 -3.50 -11.65
CA ARG A 28 -23.78 -4.09 -12.95
C ARG A 28 -23.09 -5.42 -13.30
N ILE A 29 -22.27 -5.98 -12.43
CA ILE A 29 -21.67 -7.33 -12.61
C ILE A 29 -22.79 -8.37 -12.50
N ILE A 30 -22.88 -9.25 -13.50
CA ILE A 30 -23.83 -10.37 -13.56
C ILE A 30 -23.07 -11.65 -13.19
N ARG A 31 -23.65 -12.49 -12.33
CA ARG A 31 -23.11 -13.80 -11.96
C ARG A 31 -24.22 -14.82 -11.79
N PHE A 32 -23.86 -16.08 -11.98
CA PHE A 32 -24.69 -17.22 -11.58
C PHE A 32 -24.35 -17.63 -10.15
N TYR A 33 -25.35 -18.05 -9.39
CA TYR A 33 -25.22 -18.51 -8.01
C TYR A 33 -25.99 -19.80 -7.85
N CYS A 34 -25.45 -20.75 -7.09
CA CYS A 34 -26.23 -21.91 -6.68
C CYS A 34 -27.44 -21.48 -5.86
N VAL A 35 -28.61 -22.08 -6.11
CA VAL A 35 -29.81 -21.83 -5.30
C VAL A 35 -29.66 -22.33 -3.86
N ASP A 36 -28.74 -23.26 -3.62
CA ASP A 36 -28.43 -23.76 -2.29
C ASP A 36 -27.36 -22.89 -1.61
N SER A 37 -27.76 -22.22 -0.54
CA SER A 37 -26.86 -21.42 0.31
C SER A 37 -25.80 -22.27 1.01
N ALA A 38 -26.07 -23.55 1.27
CA ALA A 38 -25.09 -24.47 1.82
C ALA A 38 -23.99 -24.81 0.81
N CYS A 39 -24.28 -24.78 -0.49
CA CYS A 39 -23.26 -24.85 -1.54
C CYS A 39 -22.54 -23.50 -1.67
N GLY A 40 -23.29 -22.41 -1.89
CA GLY A 40 -22.74 -21.06 -2.00
C GLY A 40 -21.89 -20.79 -3.26
N ALA A 41 -21.71 -21.78 -4.14
CA ALA A 41 -20.95 -21.65 -5.37
C ALA A 41 -21.52 -20.55 -6.29
N GLY A 42 -20.64 -19.93 -7.06
CA GLY A 42 -21.03 -18.95 -8.05
C GLY A 42 -20.07 -18.91 -9.22
N TYR A 43 -20.56 -18.45 -10.36
CA TYR A 43 -19.88 -18.57 -11.65
C TYR A 43 -20.00 -17.26 -12.44
N GLU A 44 -19.02 -16.96 -13.29
CA GLU A 44 -19.07 -15.78 -14.13
C GLU A 44 -20.15 -15.89 -15.21
N TYR A 45 -20.74 -14.76 -15.56
CA TYR A 45 -21.57 -14.64 -16.74
C TYR A 45 -20.68 -14.33 -17.95
N GLN A 46 -20.69 -15.21 -18.94
CA GLN A 46 -19.90 -15.05 -20.15
C GLN A 46 -20.81 -15.27 -21.36
N ASN A 47 -21.06 -14.23 -22.15
CA ASN A 47 -21.82 -14.30 -23.40
C ASN A 47 -23.20 -14.98 -23.30
N GLY A 48 -23.94 -14.79 -22.21
CA GLY A 48 -25.26 -15.40 -22.03
C GLY A 48 -25.25 -16.75 -21.31
N VAL A 49 -24.07 -17.31 -21.02
CA VAL A 49 -23.92 -18.61 -20.37
C VAL A 49 -23.11 -18.52 -19.08
N ALA A 50 -23.27 -19.52 -18.21
CA ALA A 50 -22.45 -19.67 -17.00
C ALA A 50 -21.10 -20.30 -17.37
N ASN A 51 -19.99 -19.66 -16.99
CA ASN A 51 -18.67 -20.29 -17.04
C ASN A 51 -18.50 -21.20 -15.81
N LEU A 52 -18.73 -22.50 -15.98
CA LEU A 52 -18.69 -23.50 -14.91
C LEU A 52 -17.29 -24.01 -14.56
N ASP A 53 -16.25 -23.51 -15.23
CA ASP A 53 -14.88 -23.99 -15.00
C ASP A 53 -14.29 -23.43 -13.70
N ILE A 54 -14.76 -22.26 -13.26
CA ILE A 54 -14.24 -21.57 -12.08
C ILE A 54 -15.38 -21.29 -11.10
N ASN A 55 -15.39 -22.01 -9.97
CA ASN A 55 -16.21 -21.61 -8.82
C ASN A 55 -15.59 -20.38 -8.16
N LEU A 56 -16.29 -19.25 -8.20
CA LEU A 56 -15.86 -17.98 -7.64
C LEU A 56 -15.91 -17.93 -6.10
N PHE A 57 -16.67 -18.85 -5.48
CA PHE A 57 -16.89 -18.89 -4.04
C PHE A 57 -16.69 -20.31 -3.49
N PRO A 58 -15.50 -20.91 -3.65
CA PRO A 58 -15.23 -22.23 -3.14
C PRO A 58 -15.24 -22.21 -1.60
N LYS A 59 -15.90 -23.20 -1.00
CA LYS A 59 -15.94 -23.35 0.47
C LYS A 59 -14.77 -24.17 1.01
N THR A 60 -14.12 -24.96 0.17
CA THR A 60 -12.95 -25.79 0.50
C THR A 60 -11.92 -25.68 -0.62
N SER A 61 -10.72 -26.18 -0.38
CA SER A 61 -9.65 -26.33 -1.37
C SER A 61 -8.77 -27.52 -0.98
N ASP A 62 -7.83 -27.90 -1.83
CA ASP A 62 -6.84 -28.95 -1.53
C ASP A 62 -5.75 -28.47 -0.55
N HIS A 63 -5.83 -27.22 -0.09
CA HIS A 63 -4.86 -26.64 0.83
C HIS A 63 -5.43 -26.55 2.24
N GLU A 64 -5.06 -27.52 3.09
CA GLU A 64 -5.40 -27.49 4.51
C GLU A 64 -4.72 -26.32 5.23
N CYS A 65 -5.41 -25.76 6.23
CA CYS A 65 -4.89 -24.64 7.00
C CYS A 65 -4.01 -25.14 8.15
N PRO A 66 -2.69 -24.85 8.17
CA PRO A 66 -1.79 -25.34 9.21
C PRO A 66 -2.19 -24.83 10.61
N THR A 67 -2.64 -23.59 10.73
CA THR A 67 -3.11 -23.01 11.99
C THR A 67 -4.36 -23.72 12.55
N CYS A 68 -5.23 -24.24 11.68
CA CYS A 68 -6.38 -25.03 12.12
C CYS A 68 -5.97 -26.45 12.51
N GLN A 69 -5.09 -27.08 11.72
CA GLN A 69 -4.54 -28.40 12.01
C GLN A 69 -3.84 -28.42 13.38
N GLU A 70 -3.00 -27.42 13.69
CA GLU A 70 -2.34 -27.26 14.99
C GLU A 70 -3.33 -27.15 16.16
N GLN A 71 -4.55 -26.68 15.90
CA GLN A 71 -5.61 -26.49 16.90
C GLN A 71 -6.63 -27.64 16.89
N GLY A 72 -6.39 -28.72 16.15
CA GLY A 72 -7.31 -29.85 16.03
C GLY A 72 -8.64 -29.52 15.34
N ARG A 73 -8.66 -28.47 14.51
CA ARG A 73 -9.86 -28.02 13.76
C ARG A 73 -9.68 -28.31 12.27
N THR A 74 -10.79 -28.57 11.58
CA THR A 74 -10.81 -28.64 10.11
C THR A 74 -10.92 -27.24 9.52
N GLY A 75 -10.00 -26.89 8.63
CA GLY A 75 -9.99 -25.61 7.94
C GLY A 75 -9.20 -25.66 6.65
N TYR A 76 -9.64 -24.92 5.64
CA TYR A 76 -9.05 -24.90 4.30
C TYR A 76 -8.70 -23.46 3.91
N LEU A 77 -7.61 -23.31 3.17
CA LEU A 77 -7.16 -22.02 2.64
C LEU A 77 -7.88 -21.71 1.34
N ILE A 78 -8.58 -20.60 1.28
CA ILE A 78 -9.32 -20.14 0.11
C ILE A 78 -8.60 -18.96 -0.51
N ARG A 79 -8.47 -18.99 -1.83
CA ARG A 79 -7.86 -17.90 -2.59
C ARG A 79 -8.80 -16.69 -2.65
N HIS A 80 -8.25 -15.52 -2.36
CA HIS A 80 -8.92 -14.22 -2.37
C HIS A 80 -8.08 -13.21 -3.16
N ILE A 81 -8.72 -12.17 -3.69
CA ILE A 81 -8.03 -11.04 -4.32
C ILE A 81 -8.24 -9.80 -3.46
N GLY A 82 -7.14 -9.19 -3.01
CA GLY A 82 -7.16 -7.98 -2.19
C GLY A 82 -7.86 -6.82 -2.90
N LYS A 83 -8.83 -6.20 -2.22
CA LYS A 83 -9.67 -5.14 -2.80
C LYS A 83 -8.84 -3.96 -3.33
N ASP A 84 -7.85 -3.52 -2.56
CA ASP A 84 -7.00 -2.37 -2.86
C ASP A 84 -5.70 -2.77 -3.56
N SER A 85 -5.06 -3.85 -3.09
CA SER A 85 -3.78 -4.31 -3.65
C SER A 85 -3.93 -4.98 -5.01
N LYS A 86 -5.12 -5.52 -5.32
CA LYS A 86 -5.38 -6.45 -6.43
C LYS A 86 -4.47 -7.67 -6.42
N ARG A 87 -3.82 -7.96 -5.29
CA ARG A 87 -2.93 -9.11 -5.12
C ARG A 87 -3.71 -10.31 -4.59
N PRO A 88 -3.50 -11.50 -5.16
CA PRO A 88 -4.05 -12.72 -4.62
C PRO A 88 -3.38 -13.09 -3.29
N PHE A 89 -4.16 -13.70 -2.40
CA PHE A 89 -3.73 -14.24 -1.12
C PHE A 89 -4.66 -15.39 -0.74
N TRP A 90 -4.22 -16.24 0.18
CA TRP A 90 -4.95 -17.41 0.65
C TRP A 90 -5.32 -17.19 2.11
N ALA A 91 -6.59 -17.31 2.48
CA ALA A 91 -7.05 -17.15 3.86
C ALA A 91 -7.90 -18.33 4.30
N CYS A 92 -7.81 -18.68 5.59
CA CYS A 92 -8.61 -19.78 6.13
C CYS A 92 -10.12 -19.47 6.05
N ASN A 93 -10.91 -20.46 5.63
CA ASN A 93 -12.38 -20.41 5.62
C ASN A 93 -13.02 -20.56 7.01
N THR A 94 -12.24 -20.94 8.03
CA THR A 94 -12.75 -21.25 9.36
C THR A 94 -12.98 -19.98 10.15
N GLN A 95 -14.14 -19.90 10.81
CA GLN A 95 -14.47 -18.75 11.63
C GLN A 95 -13.41 -18.53 12.72
N ALA A 96 -12.99 -17.27 12.87
CA ALA A 96 -11.97 -16.85 13.82
C ALA A 96 -10.58 -17.48 13.62
N CYS A 97 -10.26 -18.07 12.48
CA CYS A 97 -8.88 -18.43 12.13
C CYS A 97 -8.18 -17.21 11.45
N PRO A 98 -7.06 -16.70 12.00
CA PRO A 98 -6.38 -15.52 11.45
C PRO A 98 -5.42 -15.85 10.31
N ALA A 99 -5.30 -17.12 9.90
CA ALA A 99 -4.29 -17.57 8.96
C ALA A 99 -4.49 -16.97 7.56
N ILE A 100 -3.46 -16.26 7.10
CA ILE A 100 -3.40 -15.63 5.78
C ILE A 100 -2.00 -15.87 5.21
N PHE A 101 -1.93 -16.34 3.97
CA PHE A 101 -0.69 -16.65 3.26
C PHE A 101 -0.65 -15.90 1.91
N PRO A 102 0.48 -15.32 1.50
CA PRO A 102 0.62 -14.76 0.16
C PRO A 102 0.59 -15.88 -0.88
N GLU A 103 0.20 -15.54 -2.10
CA GLU A 103 0.28 -16.45 -3.25
C GLU A 103 1.69 -16.46 -3.84
N ILE A 104 2.16 -17.66 -4.18
CA ILE A 104 3.33 -17.91 -5.03
C ILE A 104 2.90 -18.70 -6.26
N GLU A 105 3.69 -18.64 -7.33
CA GLU A 105 3.47 -19.51 -8.49
C GLU A 105 3.81 -20.96 -8.13
N ASP A 106 2.93 -21.87 -8.53
CA ASP A 106 3.18 -23.30 -8.45
C ASP A 106 3.91 -23.76 -9.71
N SER A 107 5.18 -24.08 -9.55
CA SER A 107 6.05 -24.55 -10.64
C SER A 107 5.55 -25.83 -11.31
N ALA A 108 4.71 -26.62 -10.65
CA ALA A 108 4.15 -27.85 -11.21
C ALA A 108 2.92 -27.63 -12.11
N THR A 109 2.07 -26.66 -11.79
CA THR A 109 0.76 -26.48 -12.45
C THR A 109 0.62 -25.14 -13.17
N GLY A 110 1.55 -24.20 -12.94
CA GLY A 110 1.43 -22.81 -13.40
C GLY A 110 0.32 -22.02 -12.68
N SER A 111 -0.38 -22.63 -11.72
CA SER A 111 -1.43 -22.00 -10.93
C SER A 111 -0.88 -21.41 -9.64
N GLY A 112 -1.62 -20.54 -8.96
CA GLY A 112 -1.17 -19.96 -7.69
C GLY A 112 -1.38 -20.92 -6.52
N LYS A 113 -0.45 -20.97 -5.56
CA LYS A 113 -0.58 -21.74 -4.29
C LYS A 113 -0.24 -20.89 -3.06
N PRO A 114 -0.74 -21.23 -1.86
CA PRO A 114 -0.37 -20.54 -0.64
C PRO A 114 1.10 -20.79 -0.31
N ASN A 115 1.85 -19.72 -0.04
CA ASN A 115 3.19 -19.84 0.52
C ASN A 115 3.10 -20.07 2.05
N LEU A 116 3.10 -21.33 2.46
CA LEU A 116 3.02 -21.73 3.87
C LEU A 116 4.29 -21.40 4.68
N GLU A 117 5.41 -21.17 4.00
CA GLU A 117 6.69 -20.79 4.61
C GLU A 117 6.78 -19.28 4.86
N ALA A 118 5.82 -18.50 4.32
CA ALA A 118 5.80 -17.06 4.51
C ALA A 118 5.63 -16.73 5.99
N LYS A 119 6.68 -16.17 6.59
CA LYS A 119 6.59 -15.62 7.94
C LYS A 119 5.50 -14.54 7.96
N PRO A 120 4.58 -14.55 8.96
CA PRO A 120 3.61 -13.49 9.11
C PRO A 120 4.32 -12.14 9.11
N LEU A 121 3.83 -11.20 8.31
CA LEU A 121 4.31 -9.82 8.38
C LEU A 121 4.22 -9.36 9.83
N GLN A 122 5.35 -9.03 10.44
CA GLN A 122 5.36 -8.51 11.80
C GLN A 122 4.41 -7.31 11.87
N THR A 123 3.37 -7.44 12.69
CA THR A 123 2.33 -6.40 12.84
C THR A 123 2.69 -5.39 13.93
N THR A 124 3.70 -5.71 14.74
CA THR A 124 4.22 -4.89 15.82
C THR A 124 5.74 -5.12 15.99
N SER A 125 6.42 -4.16 16.61
CA SER A 125 7.80 -4.28 17.11
C SER A 125 7.93 -3.45 18.40
N GLU A 126 9.10 -3.48 19.03
CA GLU A 126 9.43 -2.62 20.17
C GLU A 126 9.68 -1.15 19.77
N HIS A 127 10.01 -0.88 18.51
CA HIS A 127 10.38 0.46 18.07
C HIS A 127 9.15 1.39 18.00
N VAL A 128 9.12 2.36 18.91
CA VAL A 128 8.08 3.40 18.93
C VAL A 128 8.27 4.34 17.74
N CYS A 129 7.18 4.62 17.01
CA CYS A 129 7.24 5.54 15.87
C CYS A 129 7.56 6.97 16.32
N PRO A 130 8.64 7.61 15.84
CA PRO A 130 9.06 8.92 16.33
C PRO A 130 8.12 10.06 15.90
N ARG A 131 7.46 9.95 14.73
CA ARG A 131 6.51 10.97 14.26
C ARG A 131 5.22 10.98 15.09
N CYS A 132 4.56 9.83 15.24
CA CYS A 132 3.23 9.79 15.86
C CYS A 132 3.21 9.40 17.33
N LYS A 133 4.31 8.83 17.86
CA LYS A 133 4.50 8.34 19.24
C LYS A 133 3.47 7.29 19.73
N LYS A 134 2.46 6.98 18.93
CA LYS A 134 1.37 6.03 19.24
C LYS A 134 1.54 4.68 18.56
N GLY A 135 2.19 4.65 17.40
CA GLY A 135 2.41 3.44 16.61
C GLY A 135 3.72 2.75 16.93
N ARG A 136 3.86 1.53 16.41
CA ARG A 136 5.12 0.81 16.32
C ARG A 136 5.61 0.81 14.87
N LEU A 137 6.92 0.84 14.67
CA LEU A 137 7.53 0.66 13.36
C LEU A 137 7.58 -0.84 13.05
N VAL A 138 7.21 -1.24 11.84
CA VAL A 138 7.29 -2.63 11.40
C VAL A 138 8.14 -2.71 10.16
N ILE A 139 9.05 -3.66 10.12
CA ILE A 139 9.91 -3.89 8.97
C ILE A 139 9.11 -4.46 7.80
N ARG A 140 9.47 -4.04 6.60
CA ARG A 140 8.85 -4.41 5.32
C ARG A 140 9.95 -4.53 4.27
N GLU A 141 9.74 -5.40 3.30
CA GLU A 141 10.64 -5.56 2.17
C GLU A 141 10.04 -4.90 0.92
N SER A 142 10.93 -4.46 0.02
CA SER A 142 10.54 -4.03 -1.31
C SER A 142 9.99 -5.21 -2.13
N ARG A 143 9.32 -4.89 -3.24
CA ARG A 143 8.64 -5.91 -4.06
C ARG A 143 9.61 -6.95 -4.65
N ASP A 144 10.80 -6.49 -4.97
CA ASP A 144 11.93 -7.23 -5.50
C ASP A 144 12.86 -7.77 -4.39
N GLN A 145 12.48 -7.59 -3.11
CA GLN A 145 13.25 -8.03 -1.93
C GLN A 145 14.68 -7.44 -1.85
N SER A 146 14.98 -6.41 -2.63
CA SER A 146 16.30 -5.77 -2.68
C SER A 146 16.57 -4.84 -1.49
N ARG A 147 15.54 -4.36 -0.79
CA ARG A 147 15.69 -3.47 0.36
C ARG A 147 14.64 -3.69 1.43
N SER A 148 15.08 -3.59 2.68
CA SER A 148 14.22 -3.52 3.86
C SER A 148 13.98 -2.07 4.28
N PHE A 149 12.83 -1.81 4.88
CA PHE A 149 12.46 -0.48 5.38
C PHE A 149 11.39 -0.59 6.48
N TRP A 150 11.32 0.42 7.33
CA TRP A 150 10.42 0.49 8.47
C TRP A 150 9.23 1.40 8.19
N VAL A 151 8.01 0.92 8.46
CA VAL A 151 6.78 1.71 8.33
C VAL A 151 6.01 1.74 9.63
N CYS A 152 5.30 2.83 9.91
CA CYS A 152 4.40 2.84 11.07
C CYS A 152 3.16 1.95 10.84
N ASN A 153 2.79 1.15 11.83
CA ASN A 153 1.60 0.31 11.78
C ASN A 153 0.27 1.07 11.98
N GLN A 154 0.31 2.36 12.31
CA GLN A 154 -0.88 3.18 12.49
C GLN A 154 -1.42 3.67 11.14
N LYS A 155 -2.69 3.39 10.85
CA LYS A 155 -3.35 3.71 9.57
C LYS A 155 -3.27 5.19 9.14
N LYS A 156 -3.19 6.10 10.11
CA LYS A 156 -3.11 7.56 9.87
C LYS A 156 -1.67 8.09 9.83
N CYS A 157 -0.67 7.24 10.09
CA CYS A 157 0.74 7.61 10.11
C CYS A 157 1.43 7.01 8.87
N ASP A 158 2.03 7.87 8.06
CA ASP A 158 2.78 7.50 6.86
C ASP A 158 4.30 7.60 7.07
N THR A 159 4.75 7.38 8.31
CA THR A 159 6.18 7.33 8.61
C THR A 159 6.83 6.18 7.87
N PHE A 160 7.95 6.50 7.23
CA PHE A 160 8.80 5.60 6.49
C PHE A 160 10.25 5.92 6.89
N ILE A 161 11.01 4.90 7.25
CA ILE A 161 12.40 5.00 7.71
C ILE A 161 13.18 3.89 7.00
N ASP A 162 14.40 4.19 6.53
CA ASP A 162 15.26 3.20 5.90
C ASP A 162 15.74 2.17 6.96
N ASP A 163 16.06 0.94 6.54
CA ASP A 163 16.61 -0.08 7.45
C ASP A 163 18.12 0.08 7.59
N ALA A 164 18.63 -0.11 8.82
CA ALA A 164 20.04 -0.14 9.14
C ALA A 164 20.40 -1.47 9.81
N GLY A 165 20.34 -2.57 9.05
CA GLY A 165 20.74 -3.89 9.54
C GLY A 165 19.74 -4.50 10.51
N GLY A 166 18.44 -4.38 10.22
CA GLY A 166 17.37 -4.91 11.06
C GLY A 166 16.93 -3.99 12.19
N VAL A 167 17.33 -2.71 12.16
CA VAL A 167 16.81 -1.65 13.04
C VAL A 167 16.45 -0.40 12.22
N PRO A 168 15.49 0.45 12.66
CA PRO A 168 15.17 1.69 11.95
C PRO A 168 16.35 2.67 11.95
N ASP A 169 16.76 3.15 10.77
CA ASP A 169 17.77 4.20 10.65
C ASP A 169 17.20 5.55 11.10
N LEU A 170 17.45 5.88 12.37
CA LEU A 170 17.07 7.16 12.97
C LEU A 170 18.21 8.18 12.98
N GLN A 171 19.39 7.82 12.45
CA GLN A 171 20.53 8.71 12.43
C GLN A 171 20.35 9.75 11.32
N GLN A 172 20.78 10.98 11.60
CA GLN A 172 20.80 12.03 10.60
C GLN A 172 22.20 12.15 10.02
N ASP A 173 22.28 12.11 8.69
CA ASP A 173 23.51 12.41 7.97
C ASP A 173 23.74 13.93 7.98
N THR A 174 24.74 14.38 8.74
CA THR A 174 25.07 15.79 8.92
C THR A 174 26.14 16.29 7.94
N THR A 175 26.59 15.44 7.00
CA THR A 175 27.63 15.81 6.02
C THR A 175 27.12 16.74 4.92
N GLY A 176 25.82 16.67 4.63
CA GLY A 176 25.18 17.58 3.69
C GLY A 176 24.90 18.97 4.28
N PRO A 177 24.38 19.92 3.47
CA PRO A 177 24.03 21.24 3.98
C PRO A 177 22.79 21.20 4.87
N ARG A 178 22.71 22.16 5.80
CA ARG A 178 21.50 22.43 6.57
C ARG A 178 20.34 22.79 5.64
N CYS A 179 19.14 22.37 6.02
CA CYS A 179 17.92 22.70 5.30
C CYS A 179 17.46 24.12 5.68
N PRO A 180 17.46 25.10 4.75
CA PRO A 180 17.13 26.50 5.09
C PRO A 180 15.72 26.67 5.67
N LEU A 181 14.76 25.85 5.24
CA LEU A 181 13.40 25.87 5.78
C LEU A 181 13.35 25.39 7.25
N CYS A 182 14.13 24.36 7.59
CA CYS A 182 14.17 23.88 8.98
C CYS A 182 14.93 24.86 9.87
N GLU A 183 16.03 25.43 9.35
CA GLU A 183 16.80 26.42 10.08
C GLU A 183 15.97 27.67 10.43
N ALA A 184 15.11 28.12 9.52
CA ALA A 184 14.23 29.28 9.73
C ALA A 184 13.23 29.16 10.90
N VAL A 185 13.11 27.97 11.50
CA VAL A 185 12.27 27.70 12.68
C VAL A 185 13.03 27.10 13.85
N GLY A 186 14.37 27.15 13.80
CA GLY A 186 15.23 26.58 14.84
C GLY A 186 15.26 25.06 14.87
N GLN A 187 14.93 24.38 13.76
CA GLN A 187 15.12 22.94 13.63
C GLN A 187 16.43 22.63 12.91
N ASP A 188 17.25 21.78 13.51
CA ASP A 188 18.52 21.35 12.92
C ASP A 188 18.30 20.10 12.06
N ASN A 189 18.06 20.30 10.77
CA ASN A 189 17.88 19.19 9.83
C ASN A 189 18.74 19.38 8.58
N TYR A 190 19.28 18.27 8.08
CA TYR A 190 20.25 18.27 6.99
C TYR A 190 19.71 17.59 5.72
N LEU A 191 20.19 18.06 4.57
CA LEU A 191 19.87 17.52 3.25
C LEU A 191 20.80 16.33 2.93
N LYS A 192 20.25 15.13 2.76
CA LYS A 192 21.01 13.93 2.37
C LYS A 192 20.85 13.64 0.88
N LEU A 193 21.95 13.35 0.20
CA LEU A 193 21.91 12.94 -1.20
C LEU A 193 21.25 11.57 -1.35
N LYS A 194 20.25 11.47 -2.23
CA LYS A 194 19.58 10.20 -2.57
C LYS A 194 19.39 10.09 -4.09
N THR A 195 19.49 8.87 -4.60
CA THR A 195 19.17 8.55 -5.99
C THR A 195 17.70 8.15 -6.08
N ILE A 196 16.92 8.83 -6.92
CA ILE A 196 15.49 8.56 -7.14
C ILE A 196 15.27 8.36 -8.64
N GLY A 197 15.16 7.09 -9.06
CA GLY A 197 15.22 6.74 -10.48
C GLY A 197 16.60 7.11 -11.04
N ASP A 198 16.63 7.85 -12.14
CA ASP A 198 17.88 8.27 -12.79
C ASP A 198 18.39 9.64 -12.29
N LYS A 199 17.72 10.24 -11.29
CA LYS A 199 18.05 11.57 -10.77
C LYS A 199 18.69 11.50 -9.39
N SER A 200 19.73 12.31 -9.20
CA SER A 200 20.34 12.59 -7.90
C SER A 200 19.67 13.81 -7.26
N VAL A 201 19.14 13.64 -6.05
CA VAL A 201 18.34 14.66 -5.35
C VAL A 201 18.72 14.70 -3.88
N TYR A 202 18.96 15.90 -3.36
CA TYR A 202 19.13 16.16 -1.94
C TYR A 202 17.77 16.21 -1.25
N VAL A 203 17.58 15.40 -0.20
CA VAL A 203 16.31 15.28 0.52
C VAL A 203 16.51 15.64 1.99
N CYS A 204 15.70 16.55 2.51
CA CYS A 204 15.70 16.90 3.93
C CYS A 204 15.31 15.69 4.78
N GLN A 205 16.12 15.41 5.79
CA GLN A 205 15.92 14.30 6.73
C GLN A 205 14.93 14.62 7.85
N GLY A 206 14.47 15.87 7.96
CA GLY A 206 13.41 16.25 8.89
C GLY A 206 12.10 15.55 8.55
N MET A 207 11.56 14.78 9.51
CA MET A 207 10.36 13.95 9.30
C MET A 207 9.19 14.76 8.76
N ASP A 208 9.02 16.01 9.18
CA ASP A 208 7.88 16.83 8.78
C ASP A 208 8.21 17.81 7.65
N CYS A 209 9.46 17.85 7.18
CA CYS A 209 9.88 18.72 6.09
C CYS A 209 9.81 18.00 4.74
N GLY A 210 10.72 17.03 4.54
CA GLY A 210 10.88 16.31 3.27
C GLY A 210 11.11 17.20 2.04
N GLN A 211 11.63 18.42 2.23
CA GLN A 211 12.09 19.30 1.16
C GLN A 211 13.07 18.56 0.26
N LYS A 212 13.02 18.87 -1.04
CA LYS A 212 13.91 18.29 -2.04
C LYS A 212 14.63 19.39 -2.81
N VAL A 213 15.87 19.16 -3.19
CA VAL A 213 16.69 20.04 -4.02
C VAL A 213 17.40 19.17 -5.05
N GLU A 214 17.28 19.50 -6.33
CA GLU A 214 17.99 18.75 -7.39
C GLU A 214 19.50 18.97 -7.27
N GLN A 215 20.28 17.98 -7.72
CA GLN A 215 21.73 18.12 -7.80
C GLN A 215 22.13 18.82 -9.11
N VAL A 216 23.02 19.79 -9.01
CA VAL A 216 23.68 20.50 -10.12
C VAL A 216 25.19 20.49 -9.85
N ASP A 217 25.99 19.98 -10.77
CA ASP A 217 27.46 19.92 -10.65
C ASP A 217 27.98 19.27 -9.35
N GLY A 218 27.31 18.20 -8.90
CA GLY A 218 27.68 17.48 -7.68
C GLY A 218 27.17 18.10 -6.38
N GLN A 219 26.64 19.31 -6.45
CA GLN A 219 26.14 20.07 -5.30
C GLN A 219 24.63 20.26 -5.38
N PRO A 220 23.94 20.57 -4.27
CA PRO A 220 22.54 20.98 -4.36
C PRO A 220 22.43 22.29 -5.14
N ASP A 221 21.38 22.41 -5.98
CA ASP A 221 21.09 23.62 -6.75
C ASP A 221 21.12 24.86 -5.84
N SER A 222 22.20 25.65 -5.99
CA SER A 222 22.49 26.81 -5.14
C SER A 222 21.49 27.93 -5.35
N LYS A 223 20.97 28.10 -6.57
CA LYS A 223 19.93 29.08 -6.90
C LYS A 223 18.64 28.72 -6.19
N PHE A 224 18.26 27.44 -6.24
CA PHE A 224 17.05 26.98 -5.56
C PHE A 224 17.21 27.03 -4.03
N LEU A 225 18.38 26.68 -3.49
CA LEU A 225 18.68 26.83 -2.05
C LEU A 225 18.53 28.28 -1.57
N SER A 226 19.01 29.24 -2.35
CA SER A 226 18.84 30.67 -2.03
C SER A 226 17.37 31.05 -1.92
N HIS A 227 16.55 30.64 -2.90
CA HIS A 227 15.10 30.87 -2.84
C HIS A 227 14.47 30.21 -1.61
N LEU A 228 14.89 29.00 -1.23
CA LEU A 228 14.39 28.33 -0.03
C LEU A 228 14.72 29.12 1.25
N ASN A 229 15.90 29.73 1.31
CA ASN A 229 16.29 30.57 2.44
C ASN A 229 15.40 31.82 2.55
N ASP A 230 15.19 32.53 1.43
CA ASP A 230 14.33 33.71 1.39
C ASP A 230 12.89 33.39 1.82
N ILE A 231 12.36 32.26 1.33
CA ILE A 231 11.02 31.76 1.69
C ILE A 231 10.98 31.37 3.16
N GLY A 232 12.00 30.66 3.65
CA GLY A 232 12.13 30.25 5.04
C GLY A 232 12.07 31.45 5.98
N MET A 233 12.89 32.47 5.72
CA MET A 233 12.94 33.71 6.48
C MET A 233 11.62 34.49 6.43
N LYS A 234 11.03 34.65 5.23
CA LYS A 234 9.81 35.44 5.04
C LYS A 234 8.59 34.84 5.74
N PHE A 235 8.50 33.51 5.81
CA PHE A 235 7.31 32.83 6.32
C PHE A 235 7.53 32.04 7.63
N LYS A 236 8.76 32.00 8.17
CA LYS A 236 9.15 31.23 9.37
C LYS A 236 8.62 29.79 9.32
N LEU A 237 8.92 29.08 8.22
CA LEU A 237 8.26 27.80 7.88
C LEU A 237 9.09 26.57 8.25
N ALA A 238 8.71 25.92 9.36
CA ALA A 238 9.20 24.62 9.79
C ALA A 238 8.67 23.53 8.88
N GLY A 239 9.30 23.30 7.73
CA GLY A 239 8.84 22.21 6.87
C GLY A 239 7.38 22.36 6.47
N THR A 240 6.94 23.55 6.12
CA THR A 240 5.69 23.83 5.38
C THR A 240 4.36 23.37 6.01
N ARG A 241 3.42 24.31 6.11
CA ARG A 241 2.10 24.12 6.73
C ARG A 241 1.42 22.82 6.30
N SER A 242 0.60 22.28 7.20
CA SER A 242 -0.32 21.20 6.86
C SER A 242 -1.16 21.59 5.63
N CYS A 243 -1.24 20.68 4.66
CA CYS A 243 -2.01 20.89 3.45
C CYS A 243 -3.49 21.12 3.80
N THR A 244 -4.00 22.30 3.48
CA THR A 244 -5.37 22.74 3.76
C THR A 244 -6.43 21.83 3.12
N LYS A 245 -6.11 21.27 1.94
CA LYS A 245 -7.00 20.37 1.19
C LYS A 245 -7.11 18.96 1.78
N CYS A 246 -5.99 18.29 2.02
CA CYS A 246 -6.02 16.88 2.45
C CYS A 246 -5.87 16.69 3.96
N LYS A 247 -5.38 17.71 4.69
CA LYS A 247 -5.11 17.70 6.14
C LYS A 247 -4.21 16.54 6.62
N LYS A 248 -3.50 15.90 5.69
CA LYS A 248 -2.69 14.70 5.93
C LYS A 248 -1.25 14.84 5.42
N GLY A 249 -1.00 15.80 4.53
CA GLY A 249 0.32 16.06 3.97
C GLY A 249 0.83 17.43 4.39
N VAL A 250 2.09 17.71 4.06
CA VAL A 250 2.75 19.00 4.25
C VAL A 250 3.00 19.68 2.90
N MET A 251 3.12 21.00 2.87
CA MET A 251 3.13 21.83 1.64
C MET A 251 4.53 22.20 1.14
N ARG A 252 5.30 21.32 0.49
CA ARG A 252 6.69 21.58 0.10
C ARG A 252 6.86 22.70 -0.94
N VAL A 253 7.99 23.39 -0.91
CA VAL A 253 8.39 24.30 -2.00
C VAL A 253 8.94 23.47 -3.15
N ASN A 254 8.38 23.64 -4.35
CA ASN A 254 8.85 23.01 -5.58
C ASN A 254 9.20 24.08 -6.61
N GLN A 255 10.09 23.75 -7.54
CA GLN A 255 10.40 24.58 -8.70
C GLN A 255 9.40 24.29 -9.83
N GLY A 256 8.72 25.32 -10.32
CA GLY A 256 7.86 25.28 -11.51
C GLY A 256 8.38 26.18 -12.63
N SER A 257 7.74 26.11 -13.80
CA SER A 257 8.09 26.97 -14.95
C SER A 257 7.88 28.46 -14.68
N LYS A 258 6.95 28.81 -13.78
CA LYS A 258 6.67 30.18 -13.33
C LYS A 258 7.46 30.60 -12.09
N GLY A 259 8.38 29.76 -11.62
CA GLY A 259 9.11 29.95 -10.37
C GLY A 259 8.68 29.01 -9.25
N PRO A 260 9.17 29.22 -8.02
CA PRO A 260 8.84 28.40 -6.86
C PRO A 260 7.36 28.47 -6.49
N PHE A 261 6.79 27.34 -6.06
CA PHE A 261 5.41 27.25 -5.58
C PHE A 261 5.30 26.20 -4.46
N LEU A 262 4.25 26.27 -3.64
CA LEU A 262 3.96 25.25 -2.63
C LEU A 262 3.13 24.12 -3.23
N ALA A 263 3.46 22.86 -2.93
CA ALA A 263 2.71 21.70 -3.35
C ALA A 263 2.60 20.64 -2.24
N CYS A 264 1.46 19.94 -2.18
CA CYS A 264 1.32 18.86 -1.22
C CYS A 264 2.29 17.71 -1.50
N ASN A 265 3.03 17.28 -0.48
CA ASN A 265 3.96 16.17 -0.56
C ASN A 265 3.33 14.81 -0.89
N ARG A 266 2.00 14.71 -0.84
CA ARG A 266 1.24 13.48 -1.14
C ARG A 266 0.84 13.35 -2.60
N TYR A 267 1.39 14.15 -3.50
CA TYR A 267 1.25 13.93 -4.93
C TYR A 267 1.64 12.47 -5.29
N PRO A 268 0.89 11.77 -6.18
CA PRO A 268 -0.26 12.24 -6.96
C PRO A 268 -1.61 12.19 -6.24
N LYS A 269 -1.68 11.65 -5.02
CA LYS A 269 -2.93 11.49 -4.25
C LYS A 269 -3.54 12.83 -3.83
N CYS A 270 -2.72 13.87 -3.67
CA CYS A 270 -3.17 15.23 -3.46
C CYS A 270 -2.43 16.18 -4.41
N LYS A 271 -3.19 16.86 -5.28
CA LYS A 271 -2.67 17.84 -6.26
C LYS A 271 -2.85 19.29 -5.79
N HIS A 272 -2.90 19.52 -4.48
CA HIS A 272 -3.06 20.87 -3.94
C HIS A 272 -1.77 21.66 -4.12
N THR A 273 -1.89 22.88 -4.63
CA THR A 273 -0.78 23.81 -4.86
C THR A 273 -1.19 25.22 -4.43
N GLU A 274 -0.22 26.00 -3.99
CA GLU A 274 -0.40 27.38 -3.55
C GLU A 274 0.79 28.20 -4.04
N GLU A 275 0.60 29.48 -4.29
CA GLU A 275 1.72 30.39 -4.58
C GLU A 275 2.51 30.67 -3.29
N VAL A 276 3.80 30.96 -3.47
CA VAL A 276 4.73 31.30 -2.39
C VAL A 276 4.76 32.82 -2.20
#